data_AF-A0A8S1CC44-F1
#
_entry.id   AF-A0A8S1CC44-F1
#
_cell.length_a   1.000
_cell.length_b   1.000
_cell.length_c   1.000
_cell.angle_alpha   90.00
_cell.angle_beta   90.00
_cell.angle_gamma   90.00
#
_symmetry.space_group_name_H-M   'P 1'
#
loop_
_entity.id
_entity.type
_entity.pdbx_description
1 polymer ?
#
loop_
_entity_poly.entity_id
_entity_poly.type
_entity_poly.pdbx_seq_one_letter_code
_entity_poly.pdbx_strand_id
1 'polypeptide(L)'
;MYHEQDWCKLSTKNLCKGHILQSYVDERAREGVKFDCIGYVGDGNNDLCPCLKLSASDLAFPRKDYTLAKMISKENFDHKISAKIHLWESGHEILDIILKHLPPKQ
;
A
#
# COMPACT_ATOMS: atom_id res chain seq x y z
N MET A 1 14.10 -20.34 4.79
CA MET A 1 13.02 -20.52 5.77
C MET A 1 11.85 -19.69 5.27
N TYR A 2 10.71 -20.30 4.97
CA TYR A 2 9.51 -19.55 4.57
C TYR A 2 8.83 -18.99 5.83
N HIS A 3 8.24 -17.80 5.74
CA HIS A 3 7.46 -17.22 6.83
C HIS A 3 6.05 -17.81 6.80
N GLU A 4 5.71 -18.73 7.69
CA GLU A 4 4.33 -19.23 7.77
C GLU A 4 3.43 -18.31 8.60
N GLN A 5 2.22 -18.07 8.10
CA GLN A 5 1.19 -17.26 8.73
C GLN A 5 -0.20 -17.84 8.45
N ASP A 6 -1.07 -17.85 9.45
CA ASP A 6 -2.46 -18.29 9.37
C ASP A 6 -3.45 -17.21 9.83
N TRP A 7 -2.95 -16.05 10.24
CA TRP A 7 -3.72 -14.98 10.87
C TRP A 7 -4.23 -13.93 9.89
N CYS A 8 -3.58 -13.75 8.72
CA CYS A 8 -4.00 -12.80 7.69
C CYS A 8 -4.84 -13.50 6.62
N LYS A 9 -6.15 -13.28 6.66
CA LYS A 9 -7.12 -13.80 5.68
C LYS A 9 -7.02 -13.17 4.28
N LEU A 10 -6.31 -12.04 4.16
CA LEU A 10 -6.14 -11.29 2.90
C LEU A 10 -4.85 -11.67 2.14
N SER A 11 -4.06 -12.58 2.68
CA SER A 11 -2.73 -12.92 2.16
C SER A 11 -2.52 -14.42 2.09
N THR A 12 -1.52 -14.84 1.32
CA THR A 12 -1.11 -16.24 1.22
C THR A 12 -0.45 -16.72 2.52
N LYS A 13 -0.56 -18.02 2.81
CA LYS A 13 -0.03 -18.63 4.05
C LYS A 13 1.47 -18.43 4.30
N ASN A 14 2.23 -18.11 3.27
CA ASN A 14 3.68 -17.96 3.34
C ASN A 14 4.16 -16.49 3.30
N LEU A 15 3.25 -15.52 3.12
CA LEU A 15 3.64 -14.12 2.94
C LEU A 15 2.46 -13.18 3.15
N CYS A 16 2.55 -12.30 4.15
CA CYS A 16 1.64 -11.17 4.31
C CYS A 16 2.38 -9.86 4.03
N LYS A 17 2.17 -9.28 2.84
CA LYS A 17 2.83 -8.04 2.42
C LYS A 17 2.53 -6.87 3.35
N GLY A 18 1.31 -6.80 3.89
CA GLY A 18 0.92 -5.77 4.86
C GLY A 18 1.63 -5.91 6.21
N HIS A 19 1.90 -7.14 6.65
CA HIS A 19 2.71 -7.37 7.84
C HIS A 19 4.14 -6.86 7.63
N ILE A 20 4.75 -7.28 6.52
CA ILE A 20 6.13 -6.93 6.18
C ILE A 20 6.30 -5.42 6.09
N LEU A 21 5.36 -4.73 5.44
CA LEU A 21 5.36 -3.27 5.38
C LEU A 21 5.34 -2.65 6.78
N GLN A 22 4.41 -3.06 7.64
CA GLN A 22 4.30 -2.51 8.99
C GLN A 22 5.55 -2.81 9.84
N SER A 23 6.03 -4.06 9.83
CA SER A 23 7.21 -4.46 10.56
C SER A 23 8.45 -3.66 10.15
N TYR A 24 8.63 -3.43 8.85
CA TYR A 24 9.72 -2.61 8.35
C TYR A 24 9.59 -1.14 8.81
N VAL A 25 8.41 -0.55 8.70
CA VAL A 25 8.16 0.83 9.16
C VAL A 25 8.46 0.97 10.66
N ASP A 26 7.99 0.01 11.47
CA ASP A 26 8.19 0.00 12.93
C ASP A 26 9.68 -0.21 13.30
N GLU A 27 10.40 -1.04 12.53
CA GLU A 27 11.85 -1.21 12.68
C GLU A 27 12.61 0.08 12.37
N ARG A 28 12.33 0.71 11.23
CA ARG A 28 12.96 1.98 10.84
C ARG A 28 12.66 3.10 11.83
N ALA A 29 11.44 3.14 12.38
CA ALA A 29 11.08 4.09 13.42
C ALA A 29 11.92 3.92 14.69
N ARG A 30 12.22 2.68 15.11
CA ARG A 30 13.11 2.39 16.25
C ARG A 30 14.55 2.81 16.00
N GLU A 31 14.97 2.87 14.73
CA GLU A 31 16.27 3.38 14.31
C GLU A 31 16.28 4.91 14.11
N GLY A 32 15.21 5.60 14.47
CA GLY A 32 15.08 7.05 14.32
C GLY A 32 14.75 7.53 12.90
N VAL A 33 14.39 6.63 11.99
CA VAL A 33 13.96 6.97 10.63
C VAL A 33 12.45 7.07 10.57
N LYS A 34 11.96 8.25 10.18
CA LYS A 34 10.54 8.51 9.96
C LYS A 34 10.26 8.68 8.47
N PHE A 35 9.24 7.99 7.98
CA PHE A 35 8.69 8.23 6.65
C PHE A 35 7.56 9.25 6.77
N ASP A 36 7.68 10.38 6.07
CA ASP A 36 6.62 11.39 6.03
C ASP A 36 5.44 10.95 5.14
N CYS A 37 5.73 10.10 4.15
CA CYS A 37 4.75 9.52 3.25
C CYS A 37 5.26 8.16 2.75
N ILE A 38 4.36 7.17 2.72
CA ILE A 38 4.60 5.85 2.15
C ILE A 38 3.73 5.69 0.90
N GLY A 39 4.36 5.33 -0.23
CA GLY A 39 3.67 4.94 -1.45
C GLY A 39 3.69 3.43 -1.65
N TYR A 40 2.53 2.78 -1.72
CA TYR A 40 2.43 1.36 -2.04
C TYR A 40 1.86 1.14 -3.44
N VAL A 41 2.57 0.39 -4.28
CA VAL A 41 2.18 0.08 -5.66
C VAL A 41 1.82 -1.39 -5.77
N GLY A 42 0.66 -1.71 -6.34
CA GLY A 42 0.21 -3.10 -6.50
C GLY A 42 -0.95 -3.26 -7.47
N ASP A 43 -1.25 -4.50 -7.83
CA ASP A 43 -2.26 -4.84 -8.84
C ASP A 43 -3.13 -6.05 -8.43
N GLY A 44 -2.64 -6.92 -7.55
CA GLY A 44 -3.25 -8.19 -7.20
C GLY A 44 -4.06 -8.21 -5.91
N ASN A 45 -4.73 -9.34 -5.65
CA ASN A 45 -5.50 -9.56 -4.43
C ASN A 45 -4.63 -9.42 -3.15
N ASN A 46 -3.40 -9.93 -3.21
CA ASN A 46 -2.47 -9.93 -2.07
C ASN A 46 -1.91 -8.53 -1.73
N ASP A 47 -2.25 -7.51 -2.53
CA ASP A 47 -1.86 -6.12 -2.35
C ASP A 47 -2.90 -5.31 -1.59
N LEU A 48 -4.08 -5.88 -1.28
CA LEU A 48 -5.08 -5.19 -0.49
C LEU A 48 -4.62 -4.98 0.96
N CYS A 49 -4.04 -6.02 1.58
CA CYS A 49 -3.59 -5.93 2.97
C CYS A 49 -2.65 -4.75 3.26
N PRO A 50 -1.56 -4.52 2.49
CA PRO A 50 -0.71 -3.35 2.71
C PRO A 50 -1.45 -2.02 2.50
N CYS A 51 -2.36 -1.90 1.53
CA CYS A 51 -3.17 -0.69 1.37
C CYS A 51 -4.03 -0.37 2.61
N LEU A 52 -4.47 -1.38 3.36
CA LEU A 52 -5.21 -1.21 4.62
C LEU A 52 -4.33 -0.79 5.80
N LYS A 53 -3.01 -0.90 5.70
CA LYS A 53 -2.06 -0.48 6.74
C LYS A 53 -1.58 0.96 6.58
N LEU A 54 -1.86 1.56 5.43
CA LEU A 54 -1.45 2.93 5.13
C LEU A 54 -2.33 3.96 5.87
N SER A 55 -1.71 5.07 6.27
CA SER A 55 -2.34 6.21 6.93
C SER A 55 -2.94 7.21 5.93
N ALA A 56 -3.59 8.27 6.42
CA ALA A 56 -4.20 9.29 5.55
C ALA A 56 -3.20 10.19 4.81
N SER A 57 -1.93 10.24 5.26
CA SER A 57 -0.85 10.94 4.55
C SER A 57 -0.20 10.09 3.46
N ASP A 58 -0.51 8.80 3.41
CA ASP A 58 0.12 7.83 2.51
C ASP A 58 -0.65 7.69 1.19
N LEU A 59 0.00 7.02 0.23
CA LEU A 59 -0.47 6.85 -1.13
C LEU A 59 -0.61 5.36 -1.47
N ALA A 60 -1.78 4.98 -1.97
CA ALA A 60 -2.03 3.67 -2.56
C ALA A 60 -2.15 3.82 -4.08
N PHE A 61 -1.37 3.03 -4.81
CA PHE A 61 -1.36 2.98 -6.27
C PHE A 61 -1.86 1.63 -6.77
N PRO A 62 -3.19 1.39 -6.77
CA PRO A 62 -3.76 0.21 -7.40
C PRO A 62 -3.72 0.32 -8.92
N ARG A 63 -3.26 -0.74 -9.59
CA ARG A 63 -3.21 -0.76 -11.06
C ARG A 63 -4.61 -0.76 -11.64
N LYS A 64 -4.87 0.20 -12.53
CA LYS A 64 -6.15 0.39 -13.21
C LYS A 64 -6.57 -0.88 -13.93
N ASP A 65 -7.84 -1.26 -13.79
CA ASP A 65 -8.45 -2.46 -14.39
C ASP A 65 -7.96 -3.82 -13.86
N TYR A 66 -7.08 -3.84 -12.86
CA TYR A 66 -6.62 -5.07 -12.19
C TYR A 66 -7.40 -5.36 -10.90
N THR A 67 -7.16 -6.54 -10.33
CA THR A 67 -7.90 -7.09 -9.19
C THR A 67 -7.94 -6.14 -8.01
N LEU A 68 -6.82 -5.53 -7.62
CA LEU A 68 -6.78 -4.60 -6.49
C LEU A 68 -7.72 -3.40 -6.72
N ALA A 69 -7.61 -2.73 -7.87
CA ALA A 69 -8.47 -1.60 -8.21
C ALA A 69 -9.95 -2.00 -8.23
N LYS A 70 -10.27 -3.13 -8.85
CA LYS A 70 -11.63 -3.68 -8.91
C LYS A 70 -12.20 -4.03 -7.54
N MET A 71 -11.38 -4.50 -6.60
CA MET A 71 -11.84 -4.83 -5.24
C MET A 71 -12.19 -3.55 -4.46
N ILE A 72 -11.33 -2.55 -4.54
CA ILE A 72 -11.48 -1.27 -3.84
C ILE A 72 -12.70 -0.49 -4.35
N SER A 73 -13.02 -0.59 -5.65
CA SER A 73 -14.13 0.14 -6.26
C SER A 73 -15.50 -0.51 -6.07
N LYS A 74 -15.62 -1.64 -5.38
CA LYS A 74 -16.91 -2.32 -5.17
C LYS A 74 -17.79 -1.53 -4.20
N GLU A 75 -19.09 -1.45 -4.51
CA GLU A 75 -20.08 -0.80 -3.64
C GLU A 75 -20.14 -1.42 -2.23
N ASN A 76 -19.87 -2.72 -2.12
CA ASN A 76 -19.84 -3.48 -0.87
C ASN A 76 -18.42 -3.73 -0.35
N PHE A 77 -17.49 -2.81 -0.58
CA PHE A 77 -16.13 -2.94 -0.05
C PHE A 77 -16.12 -2.69 1.47
N ASP A 78 -16.07 -3.78 2.24
CA ASP A 78 -16.20 -3.78 3.71
C ASP A 78 -14.95 -3.31 4.48
N HIS A 79 -13.92 -2.85 3.78
CA HIS A 79 -12.68 -2.38 4.40
C HIS A 79 -12.51 -0.88 4.24
N LYS A 80 -11.88 -0.25 5.24
CA LYS A 80 -11.50 1.16 5.17
C LYS A 80 -10.05 1.30 4.74
N ILE A 81 -9.82 1.96 3.61
CA ILE A 81 -8.49 2.43 3.20
C ILE A 81 -8.40 3.91 3.58
N SER A 82 -7.44 4.26 4.43
CA SER A 82 -7.23 5.66 4.84
C SER A 82 -6.38 6.44 3.85
N ALA A 83 -5.47 5.76 3.14
CA ALA A 83 -4.58 6.36 2.15
C ALA A 83 -5.32 6.97 0.96
N LYS A 84 -4.67 7.95 0.32
CA LYS A 84 -5.15 8.51 -0.94
C LYS A 84 -4.94 7.50 -2.05
N ILE A 85 -5.98 7.25 -2.83
CA ILE A 85 -5.97 6.21 -3.87
C ILE A 85 -5.76 6.87 -5.23
N HIS A 86 -4.72 6.42 -5.95
CA HIS A 86 -4.37 6.90 -7.27
C HIS A 86 -4.19 5.73 -8.24
N LEU A 87 -5.11 5.58 -9.18
CA LEU A 87 -5.01 4.53 -10.20
C LEU A 87 -3.80 4.80 -11.11
N TRP A 88 -3.09 3.74 -11.49
CA TRP A 88 -1.99 3.83 -12.45
C TRP A 88 -2.15 2.82 -13.58
N GLU A 89 -1.70 3.20 -14.77
CA GLU A 89 -1.61 2.33 -15.95
C GLU A 89 -0.15 2.20 -16.41
N SER A 90 0.63 3.27 -16.23
CA SER A 90 2.07 3.32 -16.44
C SER A 90 2.80 3.91 -15.22
N GLY A 91 4.13 3.95 -15.27
CA GLY A 91 4.92 4.61 -14.22
C GLY A 91 4.76 6.13 -14.18
N HIS A 92 4.24 6.76 -15.23
CA HIS A 92 4.11 8.22 -15.32
C HIS A 92 3.08 8.76 -14.34
N GLU A 93 1.94 8.09 -14.18
CA GLU A 93 0.91 8.51 -13.22
C GLU A 93 1.45 8.46 -11.79
N ILE A 94 2.24 7.43 -11.47
CA ILE A 94 2.89 7.29 -10.16
C ILE A 94 3.88 8.44 -9.94
N LEU A 95 4.74 8.69 -10.94
CA LEU A 95 5.74 9.77 -10.89
C LEU A 95 5.08 11.13 -10.67
N ASP A 96 4.04 11.46 -11.43
CA ASP A 96 3.32 12.74 -11.33
C ASP A 96 2.73 12.97 -9.94
N ILE A 97 2.14 11.93 -9.34
CA ILE A 97 1.56 12.02 -8.00
C ILE A 97 2.65 12.16 -6.94
N ILE A 98 3.77 11.44 -7.07
CA ILE A 98 4.91 11.56 -6.15
C ILE A 98 5.49 12.98 -6.23
N LEU A 99 5.74 13.51 -7.43
CA LEU A 99 6.28 14.86 -7.61
C LEU A 99 5.37 15.95 -7.02
N LYS A 100 4.04 15.75 -7.05
CA LYS A 100 3.07 16.65 -6.40
C LYS A 100 3.02 16.51 -4.87
N HIS A 101 3.42 15.37 -4.33
CA HIS A 101 3.46 15.11 -2.89
C HIS A 101 4.80 15.42 -2.25
N LEU A 102 5.88 15.50 -3.03
CA LEU A 102 7.18 15.91 -2.53
C LEU A 102 7.14 17.40 -2.14
N PRO A 103 7.80 17.77 -1.03
CA PRO A 103 7.97 19.17 -0.70
C PRO A 103 8.71 19.89 -1.84
N PRO A 104 8.43 21.18 -2.07
CA PRO A 104 9.18 21.96 -3.05
C PRO A 104 10.67 21.87 -2.75
N LYS A 105 11.48 21.68 -3.80
CA LYS A 105 12.94 21.75 -3.67
C LYS A 105 13.30 23.15 -3.14
N GLN A 106 14.01 23.18 -2.02
CA GLN A 106 14.70 24.39 -1.55
C GLN A 106 15.79 24.80 -2.53
#